data_AF-A0A521YTP7-F1
#
_entry.id   AF-A0A521YTP7-F1
#
_cell.length_a   1.000
_cell.length_b   1.000
_cell.length_c   1.000
_cell.angle_alpha   90.00
_cell.angle_beta   90.00
_cell.angle_gamma   90.00
#
_symmetry.space_group_name_H-M   'P 1'
#
loop_
_entity.id
_entity.type
_entity.pdbx_description
1 polymer ?
#
loop_
_entity_poly.entity_id
_entity_poly.type
_entity_poly.pdbx_seq_one_letter_code
_entity_poly.pdbx_strand_id
1 'polypeptide(L)' 'MRRAAPAAVALRNRILAALLATEYKHLLPRLEHVRLKHGEIVYRADQEIEEVYFPEDAVVAMVDTTEDNRTIEVG' A
#
# COMPACT_ATOMS: atom_id res chain seq x y z
N MET A 1 -12.50 2.17 28.21
CA MET A 1 -11.76 1.44 27.16
C MET A 1 -10.32 1.95 27.15
N ARG A 2 -9.32 1.09 27.32
CA ARG A 2 -7.91 1.50 27.45
C ARG A 2 -7.33 1.65 26.05
N ARG A 3 -7.04 2.88 25.61
CA ARG A 3 -6.41 3.15 24.31
C ARG A 3 -4.98 2.61 24.36
N ALA A 4 -4.68 1.58 23.58
CA ALA A 4 -3.31 1.11 23.43
C ALA A 4 -2.51 2.15 22.62
N ALA A 5 -1.23 2.32 22.94
CA ALA A 5 -0.36 3.27 22.25
C ALA A 5 0.09 2.68 20.92
N PRO A 6 0.17 3.50 19.84
CA PRO A 6 0.72 3.05 18.57
C PRO A 6 2.14 2.54 18.77
N ALA A 7 2.57 1.61 17.91
CA ALA A 7 3.94 1.15 17.89
C ALA A 7 4.85 2.37 17.71
N ALA A 8 5.70 2.68 18.70
CA ALA A 8 6.73 3.72 18.57
C ALA A 8 7.88 3.25 17.65
N VAL A 9 7.56 2.56 16.57
CA VAL A 9 8.49 2.10 15.55
C VAL A 9 8.49 3.16 14.46
N ALA A 10 9.67 3.69 14.13
CA ALA A 10 9.85 4.66 13.06
C ALA A 10 9.74 3.95 11.69
N LEU A 11 8.53 3.53 11.32
CA LEU A 11 8.23 2.99 10.00
C LEU A 11 8.04 4.14 9.01
N ARG A 12 8.55 3.98 7.78
CA ARG A 12 8.41 4.97 6.71
C ARG A 12 6.95 5.10 6.28
N ASN A 13 6.26 3.96 6.14
CA ASN A 13 4.86 3.94 5.81
C ASN A 13 4.01 4.35 7.02
N ARG A 14 3.23 5.44 6.88
CA ARG A 14 2.42 6.01 7.96
C ARG A 14 1.25 5.12 8.38
N ILE A 15 0.73 4.27 7.50
CA ILE A 15 -0.35 3.33 7.82
C ILE A 15 0.18 2.25 8.75
N LEU A 16 1.32 1.63 8.39
CA LEU A 16 1.98 0.66 9.27
C LEU A 16 2.42 1.29 10.60
N ALA A 17 2.91 2.53 10.58
CA ALA A 17 3.31 3.26 11.78
C ALA A 17 2.13 3.58 12.73
N ALA A 18 0.90 3.63 12.22
CA ALA A 18 -0.29 3.93 13.01
C ALA A 18 -0.81 2.70 13.79
N LEU A 19 -0.35 1.49 13.43
CA LEU A 19 -0.77 0.25 14.07
C LEU A 19 -0.28 0.17 15.51
N LEU A 20 -1.07 -0.49 16.36
CA LEU A 20 -0.58 -0.93 17.67
C LEU A 20 0.57 -1.92 17.49
N ALA A 21 1.48 -1.95 18.45
CA ALA A 21 2.61 -2.88 18.40
C ALA A 21 2.18 -4.35 18.28
N THR A 22 1.03 -4.72 18.86
CA THR A 22 0.45 -6.07 18.75
C THR A 22 -0.08 -6.38 17.36
N GLU A 23 -0.70 -5.40 16.71
CA GLU A 23 -1.26 -5.53 15.35
C GLU A 23 -0.12 -5.62 14.34
N TYR A 24 0.88 -4.74 14.45
CA TYR A 24 2.07 -4.79 13.60
C TYR A 24 2.81 -6.13 13.74
N LYS A 25 2.98 -6.64 14.97
CA LYS A 25 3.59 -7.97 15.20
C LYS A 25 2.80 -9.11 14.58
N HIS A 26 1.47 -9.02 14.53
CA HIS A 26 0.63 -10.04 13.90
C HIS A 26 0.73 -9.99 12.36
N LEU A 27 0.88 -8.79 11.80
CA LEU A 27 1.01 -8.58 10.36
C LEU A 27 2.42 -8.90 9.84
N LEU A 28 3.46 -8.65 10.65
CA LEU A 28 4.87 -8.77 10.27
C LEU A 28 5.25 -10.07 9.53
N PRO A 29 4.78 -11.28 9.92
CA PRO A 29 5.11 -12.52 9.20
C PRO A 29 4.52 -12.61 7.79
N ARG A 30 3.56 -11.75 7.45
CA ARG A 30 2.87 -11.69 6.15
C ARG A 30 3.37 -10.53 5.30
N LEU A 31 4.30 -9.71 5.82
CA LEU A 31 4.90 -8.61 5.09
C LEU A 31 6.17 -9.08 4.41
N GLU A 32 6.31 -8.69 3.14
CA GLU A 32 7.52 -8.87 2.38
C GLU A 32 7.96 -7.51 1.81
N HIS A 33 9.26 -7.24 1.85
CA HIS A 33 9.83 -6.10 1.13
C HIS A 33 10.01 -6.46 -0.35
N VAL A 34 9.21 -5.82 -1.20
CA VAL A 34 9.28 -5.97 -2.65
C VAL A 34 9.87 -4.74 -3.31
N ARG A 35 10.48 -4.91 -4.49
CA ARG A 35 10.96 -3.80 -5.32
C ARG A 35 10.03 -3.64 -6.51
N LEU A 36 9.39 -2.48 -6.59
CA LEU A 36 8.59 -2.10 -7.76
C LEU A 36 9.47 -1.42 -8.81
N LYS A 37 9.22 -1.71 -10.08
CA LYS A 37 9.82 -1.04 -11.23
C LYS A 37 8.97 0.14 -11.65
N HIS A 38 9.61 1.15 -12.23
CA HIS A 38 8.88 2.25 -12.85
C HIS A 38 7.95 1.73 -13.96
N GLY A 39 6.68 2.16 -13.92
CA GLY A 39 5.65 1.70 -14.86
C GLY A 39 5.11 0.30 -14.60
N GLU A 40 5.47 -0.33 -13.47
CA GLU A 40 4.93 -1.63 -13.09
C GLU A 40 3.44 -1.54 -12.73
N ILE A 41 2.64 -2.43 -13.32
CA ILE A 41 1.22 -2.57 -13.02
C ILE A 41 1.09 -3.47 -11.80
N VAL A 42 0.84 -2.88 -10.64
CA VAL A 42 0.70 -3.60 -9.35
C VAL A 42 -0.71 -4.16 -9.12
N TYR A 43 -1.70 -3.67 -9.87
CA TYR A 43 -3.08 -4.13 -9.83
C TYR A 43 -3.78 -3.72 -11.14
N ARG A 44 -4.71 -4.55 -11.63
CA ARG A 44 -5.59 -4.19 -12.75
C ARG A 44 -7.02 -4.08 -12.23
N ALA A 45 -7.76 -3.11 -12.77
CA ALA A 45 -9.18 -2.96 -12.48
C ALA A 45 -9.94 -4.28 -12.74
N ASP A 46 -10.97 -4.50 -11.94
CA ASP A 46 -11.85 -5.68 -12.00
C ASP A 46 -11.16 -7.04 -11.75
N GLN A 47 -9.94 -7.05 -11.21
CA GLN A 47 -9.28 -8.27 -10.74
C GLN A 47 -9.46 -8.48 -9.24
N GLU A 48 -9.29 -9.73 -8.79
CA GLU A 48 -9.24 -10.04 -7.37
C GLU A 48 -8.00 -9.38 -6.73
N ILE A 49 -8.15 -8.85 -5.51
CA ILE A 49 -7.03 -8.28 -4.76
C ILE A 49 -6.27 -9.42 -4.09
N GLU A 50 -5.17 -9.84 -4.71
CA GLU A 50 -4.30 -10.88 -4.16
C GLU A 50 -3.30 -10.32 -3.13
N GLU A 51 -2.88 -9.07 -3.30
CA GLU A 51 -1.82 -8.44 -2.50
C GLU A 51 -2.17 -7.00 -2.13
N VAL A 52 -1.62 -6.54 -1.00
CA VAL A 52 -1.75 -5.16 -0.52
C VAL A 52 -0.36 -4.57 -0.31
N TYR A 53 -0.11 -3.43 -0.97
CA TYR A 53 1.17 -2.74 -0.94
C TYR A 53 1.15 -1.59 0.07
N PHE A 54 2.26 -1.43 0.80
CA PHE A 54 2.52 -0.29 1.68
C PHE A 54 3.74 0.49 1.16
N PRO A 55 3.59 1.38 0.17
CA PRO A 55 4.72 2.11 -0.41
C PRO A 55 5.50 2.89 0.66
N GLU A 56 6.84 2.80 0.60
CA GLU A 56 7.76 3.54 1.48
C GLU A 56 8.57 4.62 0.74
N ASP A 57 8.83 4.41 -0.56
CA ASP A 57 9.65 5.26 -1.43
C ASP A 57 9.12 5.35 -2.87
N ALA A 58 7.87 4.90 -3.10
CA ALA A 58 7.21 4.91 -4.41
C ALA A 58 5.91 5.72 -4.40
N VAL A 59 5.52 6.20 -5.58
CA VAL A 59 4.20 6.78 -5.85
C VAL A 59 3.43 5.81 -6.73
N VAL A 60 2.19 5.50 -6.34
CA VAL A 60 1.28 4.65 -7.11
C VAL A 60 0.13 5.52 -7.58
N ALA A 61 -0.21 5.43 -8.86
CA ALA A 61 -1.32 6.13 -9.47
C ALA A 61 -2.30 5.11 -10.05
N MET A 62 -3.60 5.38 -9.92
CA MET A 62 -4.63 4.65 -10.64
C MET A 62 -4.75 5.25 -12.03
N VAL A 63 -4.66 4.40 -13.05
CA VAL A 63 -4.73 4.83 -14.45
C VAL A 63 -5.96 4.19 -15.07
N ASP A 64 -6.87 5.01 -15.57
CA ASP A 64 -8.03 4.56 -16.34
C ASP A 64 -7.82 4.85 -17.82
N THR A 65 -8.31 3.95 -18.68
CA THR A 65 -8.22 4.10 -20.13
C THR A 65 -9.62 4.40 -20.66
N THR A 66 -9.89 5.66 -21.00
CA THR A 66 -11.13 6.03 -21.66
C THR A 66 -11.12 5.52 -23.12
N GLU A 67 -12.28 5.16 -23.67
CA GLU A 67 -12.52 4.50 -24.98
C GLU A 67 -11.80 5.13 -26.21
N ASP A 68 -11.29 6.35 -26.09
CA ASP A 68 -10.60 7.11 -27.15
C ASP A 68 -9.05 7.12 -27.05
N ASN A 69 -8.44 6.17 -26.34
CA ASN A 69 -6.98 6.03 -26.24
C ASN A 69 -6.29 7.26 -25.61
N ARG A 70 -7.00 7.99 -24.74
CA ARG A 70 -6.46 9.11 -23.96
C ARG A 70 -6.44 8.71 -22.49
N THR A 71 -5.25 8.63 -21.93
CA THR A 71 -5.01 8.38 -20.51
C THR A 71 -5.37 9.63 -19.71
N ILE A 72 -6.35 9.54 -18.81
CA ILE A 72 -6.69 10.62 -17.87
C ILE A 72 -6.28 10.17 -16.47
N GLU A 73 -5.48 10.99 -15.80
CA GLU A 73 -5.20 10.86 -14.37
C GLU A 73 -6.44 11.29 -13.58
N VAL A 74 -6.98 10.39 -12.76
CA VAL A 74 -8.10 10.70 -11.86
C VAL A 74 -7.57 10.58 -10.43
N GLY A 75 -7.54 11.71 -9.73
CA GLY A 75 -7.18 11.83 -8.32
C GLY A 75 -8.36 12.28 -7.47
#